data_AF-A0A7C5QDG1-F1
#
_entry.id   AF-A0A7C5QDG1-F1
#
_cell.length_a   1.000
_cell.length_b   1.000
_cell.length_c   1.000
_cell.angle_alpha   90.00
_cell.angle_beta   90.00
_cell.angle_gamma   90.00
#
_symmetry.space_group_name_H-M   'P 1'
#
loop_
_entity.id
_entity.type
_entity.pdbx_description
1 polymer ?
#
loop_
_entity_poly.entity_id
_entity_poly.type
_entity_poly.pdbx_seq_one_letter_code
_entity_poly.pdbx_strand_id
1 'polypeptide(L)'
;MLDRRFKEAEVTFAQLRKQFLRGEISRDQFAESLKKLRLFDDQGKCWMIGVQSGKWYYYDGQTWRQSEPPVDRQELILCPECQHYNEPGVRVCESCGAILTETVTKIACPVCGNLIDPTLKTCPYCQTQVISERTFTQKGEKAEVLGTEKRGEETEFSFLKAADHFSFFFFFGGLGIIIGVLFGLILGATEFFPNFVSLLPASLKEMQGKLVGGLVFSLLGGIFGFILAALSGLVLAILINASIYFFGGPGFRLEKSKRKIFPK
;
A
#
# COMPACT_ATOMS: atom_id res chain seq x y z
N MET A 1 -22.63 3.39 -10.17
CA MET A 1 -21.92 3.25 -11.46
C MET A 1 -20.78 2.25 -11.28
N LEU A 2 -20.48 1.40 -12.28
CA LEU A 2 -19.42 0.39 -12.17
C LEU A 2 -18.05 1.06 -11.98
N ASP A 3 -17.19 0.53 -11.09
CA ASP A 3 -15.83 1.02 -10.89
C ASP A 3 -15.10 1.22 -12.23
N ARG A 4 -14.51 2.41 -12.41
CA ARG A 4 -13.85 2.85 -13.65
C ARG A 4 -12.81 1.84 -14.14
N ARG A 5 -12.07 1.18 -13.23
CA ARG A 5 -11.05 0.17 -13.57
C ARG A 5 -11.68 -1.04 -14.25
N PHE A 6 -12.83 -1.49 -13.76
CA PHE A 6 -13.56 -2.62 -14.32
C PHE A 6 -14.15 -2.26 -15.68
N LYS A 7 -14.66 -1.05 -15.85
CA LYS A 7 -15.14 -0.54 -17.14
C LYS A 7 -14.03 -0.47 -18.19
N GLU A 8 -12.84 0.02 -17.83
CA GLU A 8 -11.67 0.05 -18.72
C GLU A 8 -11.22 -1.36 -19.12
N ALA A 9 -11.27 -2.33 -18.20
CA ALA A 9 -10.96 -3.72 -18.49
C ALA A 9 -11.98 -4.37 -19.45
N GLU A 10 -13.28 -4.08 -19.31
CA GLU A 10 -14.32 -4.54 -20.25
C GLU A 10 -14.10 -4.03 -21.68
N VAL A 11 -13.78 -2.74 -21.81
CA VAL A 11 -13.48 -2.12 -23.11
C VAL A 11 -12.27 -2.80 -23.75
N THR A 12 -11.21 -3.01 -22.96
CA THR A 12 -9.98 -3.64 -23.44
C THR A 12 -10.21 -5.11 -23.84
N PHE A 13 -11.00 -5.86 -23.06
CA PHE A 13 -11.40 -7.22 -23.40
C PHE A 13 -12.19 -7.28 -24.72
N ALA A 14 -13.14 -6.37 -24.91
CA ALA A 14 -13.92 -6.30 -26.14
C ALA A 14 -13.04 -6.03 -27.37
N GLN A 15 -12.02 -5.19 -27.24
CA GLN A 15 -11.04 -4.92 -28.29
C GLN A 15 -10.17 -6.16 -28.59
N LEU A 16 -9.58 -6.78 -27.57
CA LEU A 16 -8.77 -7.99 -27.71
C LEU A 16 -9.57 -9.12 -28.36
N ARG A 17 -10.84 -9.30 -27.98
CA ARG A 17 -11.71 -10.33 -28.57
C ARG A 17 -11.93 -10.08 -30.06
N LYS A 18 -12.11 -8.83 -30.49
CA LYS A 18 -12.22 -8.48 -31.92
C LYS A 18 -10.93 -8.80 -32.67
N GLN A 19 -9.77 -8.42 -32.12
CA GLN A 19 -8.46 -8.71 -32.73
C GLN A 19 -8.23 -10.23 -32.88
N PHE A 20 -8.57 -11.01 -31.85
CA PHE A 20 -8.46 -12.47 -31.88
C PHE A 20 -9.38 -13.10 -32.95
N LEU A 21 -10.64 -12.65 -33.04
CA LEU A 21 -11.58 -13.13 -34.05
C LEU A 21 -11.16 -12.77 -35.48
N ARG A 22 -10.42 -11.68 -35.66
CA ARG A 22 -9.84 -11.28 -36.95
C ARG A 22 -8.50 -11.97 -37.26
N GLY A 23 -7.98 -12.79 -36.36
CA GLY A 23 -6.69 -13.47 -36.52
C GLY A 23 -5.48 -12.54 -36.40
N GLU A 24 -5.66 -11.32 -35.88
CA GLU A 24 -4.58 -10.34 -35.69
C GLU A 24 -3.66 -10.72 -34.53
N ILE A 25 -4.17 -11.49 -33.57
CA ILE A 25 -3.42 -12.00 -32.42
C ILE A 25 -3.62 -13.51 -32.27
N SER A 26 -2.57 -14.21 -31.88
CA SER A 26 -2.61 -15.65 -31.64
C SER A 26 -3.37 -16.01 -30.36
N ARG A 27 -3.71 -17.29 -30.20
CA ARG A 27 -4.35 -17.81 -28.99
C ARG A 27 -3.50 -17.52 -27.74
N ASP A 28 -2.18 -17.67 -27.85
CA ASP A 28 -1.25 -17.45 -26.73
C ASP A 28 -1.16 -15.97 -26.39
N GLN A 29 -1.08 -15.09 -27.40
CA GLN A 29 -1.09 -13.63 -27.21
C GLN A 29 -2.39 -13.14 -26.57
N PHE A 30 -3.53 -13.71 -26.98
CA PHE A 30 -4.82 -13.43 -26.39
C PHE A 30 -4.88 -13.89 -24.93
N ALA A 31 -4.39 -15.10 -24.62
CA ALA A 31 -4.34 -15.63 -23.26
C ALA A 31 -3.42 -14.81 -22.34
N GLU A 32 -2.25 -14.37 -22.83
CA GLU A 32 -1.36 -13.47 -22.08
C GLU A 32 -1.98 -12.11 -21.83
N SER A 33 -2.62 -11.53 -22.84
CA SER A 33 -3.28 -10.23 -22.71
C SER A 33 -4.44 -10.28 -21.72
N LEU A 34 -5.19 -11.39 -21.71
CA LEU A 34 -6.26 -11.61 -20.73
C LEU A 34 -5.73 -11.71 -19.29
N LYS A 35 -4.57 -12.35 -19.07
CA LYS A 35 -3.95 -12.42 -17.73
C LYS A 35 -3.67 -11.02 -17.16
N LYS A 36 -3.35 -10.05 -18.02
CA LYS A 36 -3.08 -8.65 -17.65
C LYS A 36 -4.33 -7.86 -17.29
N LEU A 37 -5.53 -8.32 -17.70
CA LEU A 37 -6.81 -7.70 -17.36
C LEU A 37 -7.37 -8.13 -16.00
N ARG A 38 -6.59 -8.86 -15.21
CA ARG A 38 -6.95 -9.25 -13.85
C ARG A 38 -6.98 -8.02 -12.95
N LEU A 39 -8.08 -7.83 -12.24
CA LEU A 39 -8.27 -6.72 -11.31
C LEU A 39 -8.44 -7.22 -9.89
N PHE A 40 -8.13 -6.36 -8.92
CA PHE A 40 -8.44 -6.60 -7.51
C PHE A 40 -9.37 -5.49 -7.04
N ASP A 41 -10.45 -5.88 -6.36
CA ASP A 41 -11.34 -4.92 -5.71
C ASP A 41 -10.77 -4.42 -4.37
N ASP A 42 -11.47 -3.49 -3.75
CA ASP A 42 -11.06 -2.91 -2.46
C ASP A 42 -11.13 -3.93 -1.30
N GLN A 43 -11.83 -5.05 -1.50
CA GLN A 43 -11.89 -6.21 -0.60
C GLN A 43 -10.77 -7.22 -0.87
N GLY A 44 -9.90 -6.96 -1.85
CA GLY A 44 -8.81 -7.85 -2.25
C GLY A 44 -9.24 -9.09 -3.04
N LYS A 45 -10.50 -9.17 -3.50
CA LYS A 45 -10.94 -10.28 -4.36
C LYS A 45 -10.33 -10.12 -5.74
N CYS A 46 -9.85 -11.22 -6.29
CA CYS A 46 -9.29 -11.28 -7.65
C CYS A 46 -10.41 -11.47 -8.66
N TRP A 47 -10.49 -10.59 -9.65
CA TRP A 47 -11.52 -10.56 -10.67
C TRP A 47 -10.94 -10.81 -12.07
N MET A 48 -11.67 -11.54 -12.89
CA MET A 48 -11.33 -11.81 -14.28
C MET A 48 -12.58 -11.97 -15.15
N ILE A 49 -12.48 -11.58 -16.42
CA ILE A 49 -13.52 -11.81 -17.41
C ILE A 49 -13.36 -13.21 -18.00
N GLY A 50 -14.43 -14.01 -17.95
CA GLY A 50 -14.46 -15.34 -18.55
C GLY A 50 -14.41 -15.25 -20.07
N VAL A 51 -13.45 -15.92 -20.71
CA VAL A 51 -13.26 -15.86 -22.19
C VAL A 51 -14.50 -16.27 -22.96
N GLN A 52 -15.17 -17.34 -22.51
CA GLN A 52 -16.32 -17.91 -23.20
C GLN A 52 -17.59 -17.11 -22.94
N SER A 53 -17.84 -16.74 -21.68
CA SER A 53 -19.07 -16.07 -21.27
C SER A 53 -19.02 -14.55 -21.40
N GLY A 54 -17.84 -13.94 -21.40
CA GLY A 54 -17.66 -12.49 -21.32
C GLY A 54 -18.13 -11.87 -20.01
N LYS A 55 -18.44 -12.68 -19.00
CA LYS A 55 -18.93 -12.23 -17.69
C LYS A 55 -17.80 -12.14 -16.68
N TRP A 56 -18.03 -11.39 -15.61
CA TRP A 56 -17.10 -11.28 -14.50
C TRP A 56 -17.17 -12.47 -13.56
N TYR A 57 -15.99 -12.90 -13.12
CA TYR A 57 -15.82 -13.92 -12.10
C TYR A 57 -14.83 -13.40 -11.08
N TYR A 58 -15.08 -13.69 -9.81
CA TYR A 58 -14.09 -13.51 -8.76
C TYR A 58 -13.60 -14.87 -8.26
N TYR A 59 -12.37 -14.91 -7.76
CA TYR A 59 -11.81 -16.10 -7.12
C TYR A 59 -12.13 -16.10 -5.63
N ASP A 60 -12.86 -17.10 -5.16
CA ASP A 60 -13.28 -17.24 -3.75
C ASP A 60 -12.24 -17.93 -2.85
N GLY A 61 -11.08 -18.30 -3.41
CA GLY A 61 -10.04 -19.08 -2.74
C GLY A 61 -9.99 -20.54 -3.18
N GLN A 62 -11.08 -21.07 -3.73
CA GLN A 62 -11.17 -22.45 -4.22
C GLN A 62 -11.60 -22.50 -5.70
N THR A 63 -12.58 -21.69 -6.08
CA THR A 63 -13.24 -21.71 -7.38
C THR A 63 -13.53 -20.30 -7.91
N TRP A 64 -13.69 -20.20 -9.23
CA TRP A 64 -14.15 -18.97 -9.87
C TRP A 64 -15.67 -18.89 -9.81
N ARG A 65 -16.19 -17.86 -9.16
CA ARG A 65 -17.63 -17.60 -8.99
C ARG A 65 -18.04 -16.41 -9.85
N GLN A 66 -19.04 -16.60 -10.69
CA GLN A 66 -19.60 -15.50 -11.49
C GLN A 66 -20.28 -14.50 -10.56
N SER A 67 -19.99 -13.21 -10.70
CA SER A 67 -20.61 -12.14 -9.92
C SER A 67 -20.52 -10.81 -10.66
N GLU A 68 -21.31 -9.83 -10.22
CA GLU A 68 -21.18 -8.45 -10.68
C GLU A 68 -20.00 -7.76 -9.98
N PRO A 69 -19.20 -6.96 -10.69
CA PRO A 69 -18.07 -6.26 -10.09
C PRO A 69 -18.52 -5.15 -9.13
N PRO A 70 -17.63 -4.68 -8.24
CA PRO A 70 -17.94 -3.59 -7.33
C PRO A 70 -18.35 -2.32 -8.10
N VAL A 71 -19.40 -1.69 -7.63
CA VAL A 71 -19.76 -0.31 -7.99
C VAL A 71 -18.88 0.65 -7.19
N ASP A 72 -18.46 1.73 -7.83
CA ASP A 72 -17.67 2.77 -7.17
C ASP A 72 -18.51 3.45 -6.09
N ARG A 73 -18.14 3.29 -4.81
CA ARG A 73 -18.77 3.99 -3.69
C ARG A 73 -18.19 5.40 -3.47
N GLN A 74 -17.08 5.73 -4.14
CA GLN A 74 -16.40 7.02 -4.02
C GLN A 74 -17.07 8.11 -4.88
N GLU A 75 -18.08 7.75 -5.66
CA GLU A 75 -18.86 8.67 -6.49
C GLU A 75 -20.24 9.03 -5.89
N LEU A 76 -20.47 8.77 -4.60
CA LEU A 76 -21.72 9.21 -3.95
C LEU A 76 -21.71 10.73 -3.79
N ILE A 77 -22.75 11.39 -4.31
CA ILE A 77 -22.95 12.84 -4.22
C ILE A 77 -23.61 13.14 -2.87
N LEU A 78 -22.89 13.83 -1.99
CA LEU A 78 -23.50 14.37 -0.78
C LEU A 78 -24.34 15.59 -1.14
N CYS A 79 -25.63 15.56 -0.83
CA CYS A 79 -26.48 16.73 -1.00
C CYS A 79 -26.06 17.82 0.01
N PRO A 80 -25.78 19.07 -0.42
CA PRO A 80 -25.39 20.14 0.50
C PRO A 80 -26.54 20.58 1.43
N GLU A 81 -27.80 20.40 1.01
CA GLU A 81 -28.97 20.85 1.77
C GLU A 81 -29.34 19.89 2.92
N CYS A 82 -29.31 18.58 2.67
CA CYS A 82 -29.78 17.58 3.65
C CYS A 82 -28.74 16.53 4.02
N GLN A 83 -27.55 16.57 3.42
CA GLN A 83 -26.48 15.59 3.64
C GLN A 83 -26.86 14.14 3.32
N HIS A 84 -27.91 13.93 2.51
CA HIS A 84 -28.23 12.62 1.96
C HIS A 84 -27.21 12.22 0.88
N TYR A 85 -26.82 10.96 0.87
CA TYR A 85 -25.97 10.39 -0.17
C TYR A 85 -26.82 10.02 -1.38
N ASN A 86 -26.53 10.60 -2.53
CA ASN A 86 -27.23 10.33 -3.78
C ASN A 86 -26.30 9.64 -4.78
N GLU A 87 -26.86 8.88 -5.71
CA GLU A 87 -26.08 8.28 -6.78
C GLU A 87 -25.49 9.34 -7.74
N PRO A 88 -24.31 9.09 -8.32
CA PRO A 88 -23.72 10.00 -9.30
C PRO A 88 -24.63 10.16 -10.52
N GLY A 89 -24.87 11.41 -10.93
CA GLY A 89 -25.65 11.75 -12.12
C GLY A 89 -27.13 12.05 -11.87
N VAL A 90 -27.64 11.88 -10.64
CA VAL A 90 -28.98 12.36 -10.30
C VAL A 90 -28.98 13.89 -10.22
N ARG A 91 -29.98 14.53 -10.85
CA ARG A 91 -30.08 16.00 -10.90
C ARG A 91 -30.81 16.58 -9.70
N VAL A 92 -31.49 15.74 -8.94
CA VAL A 92 -32.34 16.12 -7.82
C VAL A 92 -32.06 15.16 -6.69
N CYS A 93 -31.87 15.66 -5.47
CA CYS A 93 -31.68 14.84 -4.29
C CYS A 93 -32.95 14.04 -3.98
N GLU A 94 -32.79 12.73 -3.82
CA GLU A 94 -33.90 11.79 -3.58
C GLU A 94 -34.56 12.00 -2.22
N SER A 95 -33.82 12.55 -1.25
CA SER A 95 -34.33 12.76 0.11
C SER A 95 -34.99 14.12 0.33
N CYS A 96 -34.53 15.20 -0.32
CA CYS A 96 -35.03 16.55 -0.05
C CYS A 96 -35.48 17.35 -1.28
N GLY A 97 -35.24 16.85 -2.50
CA GLY A 97 -35.64 17.54 -3.73
C GLY A 97 -34.71 18.67 -4.19
N ALA A 98 -33.55 18.87 -3.56
CA ALA A 98 -32.58 19.89 -3.98
C ALA A 98 -31.91 19.57 -5.33
N ILE A 99 -31.65 20.57 -6.17
CA ILE A 99 -31.03 20.37 -7.49
C ILE A 99 -29.50 20.24 -7.34
N LEU A 100 -28.91 19.18 -7.90
CA LEU A 100 -27.50 18.78 -7.72
C LEU A 100 -26.64 19.06 -8.97
N THR A 101 -26.79 20.25 -9.57
CA THR A 101 -26.47 20.45 -10.99
C THR A 101 -25.01 20.31 -11.43
N GLU A 102 -23.96 20.39 -10.58
CA GLU A 102 -22.58 20.48 -11.12
C GLU A 102 -21.41 20.28 -10.14
N THR A 103 -21.49 19.38 -9.17
CA THR A 103 -20.46 19.30 -8.10
C THR A 103 -20.03 17.88 -7.77
N VAL A 104 -18.89 17.41 -8.32
CA VAL A 104 -18.15 16.27 -7.71
C VAL A 104 -16.62 16.45 -7.70
N THR A 105 -16.06 17.64 -7.95
CA THR A 105 -14.59 17.82 -7.83
C THR A 105 -14.14 19.05 -7.07
N LYS A 106 -15.05 19.94 -6.66
CA LYS A 106 -14.70 21.19 -5.97
C LYS A 106 -15.42 21.27 -4.63
N ILE A 107 -14.68 21.66 -3.60
CA ILE A 107 -15.18 21.96 -2.25
C ILE A 107 -15.39 23.47 -2.12
N ALA A 108 -16.33 23.92 -1.30
CA ALA A 108 -16.45 25.35 -0.99
C ALA A 108 -15.38 25.76 0.03
N CYS A 109 -14.68 26.87 -0.22
CA CYS A 109 -13.74 27.46 0.74
C CYS A 109 -14.52 27.93 1.99
N PRO A 110 -14.13 27.53 3.22
CA PRO A 110 -14.88 27.85 4.44
C PRO A 110 -14.85 29.34 4.80
N VAL A 111 -13.93 30.12 4.22
CA VAL A 111 -13.80 31.56 4.51
C VAL A 111 -14.54 32.44 3.51
N CYS A 112 -14.47 32.14 2.22
CA CYS A 112 -15.03 33.02 1.19
C CYS A 112 -16.12 32.39 0.32
N GLY A 113 -16.47 31.11 0.55
CA GLY A 113 -17.55 30.42 -0.15
C GLY A 113 -17.25 30.04 -1.61
N ASN A 114 -16.13 30.46 -2.18
CA ASN A 114 -15.75 30.10 -3.55
C ASN A 114 -15.45 28.60 -3.66
N LEU A 115 -15.87 27.99 -4.77
CA LEU A 115 -15.55 26.61 -5.10
C LEU A 115 -14.06 26.48 -5.47
N ILE A 116 -13.34 25.65 -4.74
CA ILE A 116 -11.91 25.38 -4.87
C ILE A 116 -11.63 23.88 -5.00
N ASP A 117 -10.49 23.53 -5.58
CA ASP A 117 -10.04 22.14 -5.65
C ASP A 117 -9.57 21.66 -4.26
N PRO A 118 -9.98 20.46 -3.79
CA PRO A 118 -9.61 19.93 -2.48
C PRO A 118 -8.13 19.63 -2.29
N THR A 119 -7.31 19.64 -3.36
CA THR A 119 -5.85 19.47 -3.29
C THR A 119 -5.09 20.76 -2.97
N LEU A 120 -5.77 21.92 -3.00
CA LEU A 120 -5.15 23.22 -2.75
C LEU A 120 -4.90 23.43 -1.27
N LYS A 121 -3.65 23.73 -0.90
CA LYS A 121 -3.26 24.15 0.46
C LYS A 121 -3.70 25.58 0.78
N THR A 122 -3.96 26.39 -0.25
CA THR A 122 -4.29 27.82 -0.11
C THR A 122 -5.35 28.20 -1.12
N CYS A 123 -6.40 28.88 -0.66
CA CYS A 123 -7.47 29.37 -1.51
C CYS A 123 -6.96 30.51 -2.41
N PRO A 124 -7.09 30.44 -3.75
CA PRO A 124 -6.59 31.49 -4.65
C PRO A 124 -7.39 32.80 -4.58
N TYR A 125 -8.60 32.77 -4.01
CA TYR A 125 -9.48 33.94 -3.95
C TYR A 125 -9.33 34.76 -2.67
N CYS A 126 -9.16 34.10 -1.51
CA CYS A 126 -9.03 34.76 -0.21
C CYS A 126 -7.72 34.49 0.52
N GLN A 127 -6.83 33.67 -0.06
CA GLN A 127 -5.50 33.33 0.46
C GLN A 127 -5.48 32.61 1.82
N THR A 128 -6.63 32.13 2.30
CA THR A 128 -6.70 31.29 3.49
C THR A 128 -6.12 29.90 3.24
N GLN A 129 -5.43 29.33 4.25
CA GLN A 129 -5.00 27.95 4.21
C GLN A 129 -6.19 26.99 4.32
N VAL A 130 -6.27 26.03 3.41
CA VAL A 130 -7.34 25.04 3.36
C VAL A 130 -6.74 23.72 3.77
N ILE A 131 -7.09 23.26 4.96
CA ILE A 131 -6.58 22.01 5.52
C ILE A 131 -7.45 20.88 4.95
N SER A 132 -6.93 20.13 3.98
CA SER A 132 -7.53 18.87 3.53
C SER A 132 -7.22 17.79 4.57
N GLU A 133 -7.94 17.80 5.70
CA GLU A 133 -7.82 16.79 6.75
C GLU A 133 -8.35 15.43 6.24
N ARG A 134 -7.48 14.63 5.62
CA ARG A 134 -7.57 13.17 5.78
C ARG A 134 -6.91 12.81 7.10
N THR A 135 -7.54 13.21 8.19
CA THR A 135 -7.21 12.76 9.54
C THR A 135 -8.48 12.21 10.16
N PHE A 136 -8.79 10.95 9.84
CA PHE A 136 -9.75 10.18 10.64
C PHE A 136 -9.11 9.89 11.99
N THR A 137 -9.20 10.83 12.92
CA THR A 137 -9.08 10.54 14.35
C THR A 137 -10.34 9.81 14.79
N GLN A 138 -10.15 8.58 15.26
CA GLN A 138 -11.14 7.82 16.01
C GLN A 138 -11.58 8.60 17.25
N LYS A 139 -12.89 8.82 17.41
CA LYS A 139 -13.54 8.79 18.72
C LYS A 139 -15.01 8.40 18.56
N GLY A 140 -15.41 7.41 19.36
CA GLY A 140 -16.63 6.65 19.13
C GLY A 140 -17.91 7.33 19.56
N GLU A 141 -19.00 6.85 18.96
CA GLU A 141 -20.33 6.88 19.56
C GLU A 141 -21.04 5.57 19.18
N LYS A 142 -21.57 4.91 20.21
CA LYS A 142 -22.29 3.65 20.11
C LYS A 142 -23.62 3.90 19.39
N ALA A 143 -23.81 3.25 18.25
CA ALA A 143 -25.14 3.00 17.72
C ALA A 143 -25.36 1.48 17.73
N GLU A 144 -26.16 1.05 18.70
CA GLU A 144 -26.75 -0.27 18.77
C GLU A 144 -27.75 -0.42 17.62
N VAL A 145 -27.47 -1.31 16.67
CA VAL A 145 -28.45 -1.76 15.68
C VAL A 145 -28.44 -3.28 15.70
N LEU A 146 -29.53 -3.81 16.23
CA LEU A 146 -29.96 -5.19 16.10
C LEU A 146 -30.07 -5.55 14.61
N GLY A 147 -29.42 -6.65 14.23
CA GLY A 147 -29.47 -7.16 12.87
C GLY A 147 -28.69 -8.46 12.75
N THR A 148 -29.31 -9.54 13.20
CA THR A 148 -28.91 -10.93 12.98
C THR A 148 -28.62 -11.19 11.51
N GLU A 149 -27.38 -11.57 11.17
CA GLU A 149 -27.10 -12.50 10.09
C GLU A 149 -25.79 -13.25 10.34
N LYS A 150 -25.81 -14.55 10.01
CA LYS A 150 -24.87 -15.57 10.48
C LYS A 150 -23.43 -15.31 10.03
N ARG A 151 -22.54 -15.17 11.02
CA ARG A 151 -21.09 -15.03 10.85
C ARG A 151 -20.47 -16.34 10.37
N GLY A 152 -20.26 -16.45 9.06
CA GLY A 152 -19.26 -17.35 8.50
C GLY A 152 -17.88 -16.93 9.02
N GLU A 153 -17.07 -17.91 9.38
CA GLU A 153 -15.75 -17.75 9.98
C GLU A 153 -14.76 -17.20 8.94
N GLU A 154 -14.77 -15.87 8.74
CA GLU A 154 -13.86 -15.17 7.85
C GLU A 154 -12.42 -15.35 8.35
N THR A 155 -11.67 -16.16 7.61
CA THR A 155 -10.23 -16.29 7.80
C THR A 155 -9.59 -14.99 7.32
N GLU A 156 -9.15 -14.15 8.25
CA GLU A 156 -8.53 -12.85 8.00
C GLU A 156 -7.13 -13.04 7.38
N PHE A 157 -7.06 -13.07 6.04
CA PHE A 157 -5.79 -13.09 5.32
C PHE A 157 -5.16 -11.69 5.32
N SER A 158 -3.91 -11.60 5.76
CA SER A 158 -3.13 -10.35 5.70
C SER A 158 -2.13 -10.43 4.54
N PHE A 159 -2.20 -9.50 3.61
CA PHE A 159 -1.34 -9.44 2.43
C PHE A 159 -0.24 -8.40 2.63
N LEU A 160 1.01 -8.74 2.29
CA LEU A 160 2.08 -7.76 2.17
C LEU A 160 1.92 -6.99 0.85
N LYS A 161 1.57 -5.71 0.95
CA LYS A 161 1.39 -4.82 -0.21
C LYS A 161 2.72 -4.24 -0.72
N ALA A 162 3.61 -3.87 0.20
CA ALA A 162 4.92 -3.30 -0.12
C ALA A 162 5.86 -3.39 1.09
N ALA A 163 7.16 -3.45 0.82
CA ALA A 163 8.21 -3.21 1.79
C ALA A 163 8.59 -1.73 1.79
N ASP A 164 8.45 -1.08 2.94
CA ASP A 164 8.82 0.33 3.10
C ASP A 164 10.34 0.52 3.14
N HIS A 165 10.85 1.44 2.31
CA HIS A 165 12.29 1.68 2.15
C HIS A 165 12.92 2.24 3.41
N PHE A 166 12.24 3.17 4.09
CA PHE A 166 12.76 3.80 5.30
C PHE A 166 12.84 2.81 6.46
N SER A 167 11.81 1.97 6.61
CA SER A 167 11.77 0.92 7.63
C SER A 167 12.94 -0.05 7.49
N PHE A 168 13.23 -0.53 6.27
CA PHE A 168 14.38 -1.40 6.02
C PHE A 168 15.72 -0.68 6.21
N PHE A 169 15.83 0.56 5.73
CA PHE A 169 17.03 1.38 5.91
C PHE A 169 17.39 1.54 7.39
N PHE A 170 16.44 1.97 8.22
CA PHE A 170 16.69 2.19 9.63
C PHE A 170 16.84 0.89 10.43
N PHE A 171 16.09 -0.17 10.10
CA PHE A 171 16.21 -1.46 10.79
C PHE A 171 17.58 -2.10 10.53
N PHE A 172 17.98 -2.26 9.27
CA PHE A 172 19.27 -2.83 8.93
C PHE A 172 20.42 -1.90 9.30
N GLY A 173 20.26 -0.59 9.15
CA GLY A 173 21.24 0.39 9.61
C GLY A 173 21.48 0.28 11.11
N GLY A 174 20.42 0.22 11.92
CA GLY A 174 20.51 0.05 13.38
C GLY A 174 21.21 -1.26 13.77
N LEU A 175 20.88 -2.37 13.11
CA LEU A 175 21.57 -3.65 13.30
C LEU A 175 23.06 -3.55 12.91
N GLY A 176 23.35 -2.82 11.82
CA GLY A 176 24.69 -2.54 11.33
C GLY A 176 25.54 -1.76 12.32
N ILE A 177 24.96 -0.80 13.06
CA ILE A 177 25.68 -0.09 14.12
C ILE A 177 26.14 -1.07 15.20
N ILE A 178 25.24 -1.94 15.68
CA ILE A 178 25.54 -2.87 16.77
C ILE A 178 26.67 -3.82 16.36
N ILE A 179 26.53 -4.45 15.18
CA ILE A 179 27.53 -5.38 14.64
C ILE A 179 28.85 -4.65 14.35
N GLY A 180 28.77 -3.45 13.77
CA GLY A 180 29.93 -2.63 13.44
C GLY A 180 30.70 -2.15 14.66
N VAL A 181 30.03 -1.71 15.71
CA VAL A 181 30.65 -1.35 16.99
C VAL A 181 31.34 -2.56 17.62
N LEU A 182 30.67 -3.71 17.67
CA LEU A 182 31.25 -4.93 18.23
C LEU A 182 32.50 -5.37 17.46
N PHE A 183 32.42 -5.40 16.14
CA PHE A 183 33.54 -5.77 15.28
C PHE A 183 34.68 -4.77 15.36
N GLY A 184 34.36 -3.47 15.37
CA GLY A 184 35.32 -2.39 15.57
C GLY A 184 36.03 -2.47 16.91
N LEU A 185 35.30 -2.78 17.99
CA LEU A 185 35.87 -2.98 19.32
C LEU A 185 36.87 -4.13 19.31
N ILE A 186 36.50 -5.27 18.73
CA ILE A 186 37.40 -6.43 18.63
C ILE A 186 38.64 -6.05 17.82
N LEU A 187 38.49 -5.43 16.65
CA LEU A 187 39.62 -5.00 15.83
C LEU A 187 40.55 -3.99 16.53
N GLY A 188 39.98 -3.03 17.27
CA GLY A 188 40.74 -1.99 17.93
C GLY A 188 41.40 -2.43 19.24
N ALA A 189 40.75 -3.32 19.99
CA ALA A 189 41.24 -3.78 21.30
C ALA A 189 42.13 -5.02 21.21
N THR A 190 42.07 -5.76 20.09
CA THR A 190 42.78 -7.04 19.94
C THR A 190 43.64 -7.06 18.68
N GLU A 191 44.64 -7.94 18.68
CA GLU A 191 45.49 -8.23 17.52
C GLU A 191 44.97 -9.40 16.68
N PHE A 192 43.68 -9.76 16.77
CA PHE A 192 43.11 -10.93 16.09
C PHE A 192 43.18 -10.87 14.55
N PHE A 193 43.29 -9.67 13.95
CA PHE A 193 43.23 -9.48 12.50
C PHE A 193 44.41 -8.63 11.97
N PRO A 194 45.67 -9.10 12.08
CA PRO A 194 46.85 -8.31 11.76
C PRO A 194 46.94 -7.96 10.25
N ASN A 195 46.49 -8.86 9.38
CA ASN A 195 46.46 -8.65 7.93
C ASN A 195 45.48 -7.56 7.50
N PHE A 196 44.42 -7.32 8.28
CA PHE A 196 43.45 -6.27 7.97
C PHE A 196 43.96 -4.91 8.45
N VAL A 197 44.53 -4.86 9.66
CA VAL A 197 45.06 -3.61 10.23
C VAL A 197 46.31 -3.12 9.49
N SER A 198 47.05 -4.02 8.82
CA SER A 198 48.17 -3.64 7.95
C SER A 198 47.76 -2.75 6.77
N LEU A 199 46.50 -2.78 6.31
CA LEU A 199 45.98 -1.90 5.26
C LEU A 199 45.64 -0.48 5.74
N LEU A 200 45.51 -0.27 7.06
CA LEU A 200 45.08 1.01 7.60
C LEU A 200 46.21 2.06 7.62
N PRO A 201 45.87 3.37 7.63
CA PRO A 201 46.86 4.43 7.81
C PRO A 201 47.60 4.28 9.14
N ALA A 202 48.86 4.74 9.18
CA ALA A 202 49.76 4.57 10.34
C ALA A 202 49.14 5.01 11.67
N SER A 203 48.36 6.10 11.67
CA SER A 203 47.68 6.63 12.85
C SER A 203 46.72 5.63 13.51
N LEU A 204 46.02 4.79 12.74
CA LEU A 204 45.11 3.79 13.29
C LEU A 204 45.87 2.54 13.78
N LYS A 205 46.98 2.19 13.14
CA LYS A 205 47.84 1.06 13.55
C LYS A 205 48.42 1.27 14.94
N GLU A 206 48.94 2.47 15.19
CA GLU A 206 49.55 2.83 16.49
C GLU A 206 48.56 2.85 17.66
N MET A 207 47.26 2.91 17.36
CA MET A 207 46.18 2.92 18.36
C MET A 207 45.69 1.52 18.70
N GLN A 208 45.96 0.50 17.88
CA GLN A 208 45.53 -0.88 18.12
C GLN A 208 46.07 -1.42 19.45
N GLY A 209 45.26 -2.21 20.15
CA GLY A 209 45.61 -2.81 21.45
C GLY A 209 45.55 -1.81 22.62
N LYS A 210 45.34 -0.51 22.35
CA LYS A 210 45.12 0.51 23.37
C LYS A 210 43.63 0.77 23.57
N LEU A 211 43.27 1.25 24.76
CA LEU A 211 41.88 1.63 25.08
C LEU A 211 41.33 2.69 24.11
N VAL A 212 42.18 3.64 23.71
CA VAL A 212 41.84 4.67 22.70
C VAL A 212 41.54 4.03 21.34
N GLY A 213 42.30 3.00 20.93
CA GLY A 213 42.03 2.25 19.70
C GLY A 213 40.69 1.55 19.74
N GLY A 214 40.39 0.83 20.84
CA GLY A 214 39.08 0.20 21.02
C GLY A 214 37.92 1.17 20.80
N LEU A 215 38.00 2.39 21.35
CA LEU A 215 37.01 3.46 21.16
C LEU A 215 36.93 3.98 19.72
N VAL A 216 38.07 4.34 19.13
CA VAL A 216 38.12 4.91 17.77
C VAL A 216 37.62 3.90 16.74
N PHE A 217 38.07 2.65 16.82
CA PHE A 217 37.65 1.60 15.91
C PHE A 217 36.18 1.20 16.11
N SER A 218 35.66 1.25 17.35
CA SER A 218 34.23 1.04 17.60
C SER A 218 33.37 2.10 16.92
N LEU A 219 33.76 3.38 17.00
CA LEU A 219 33.04 4.48 16.37
C LEU A 219 33.06 4.35 14.84
N LEU A 220 34.25 4.14 14.26
CA LEU A 220 34.40 3.95 12.82
C LEU A 220 33.64 2.70 12.34
N GLY A 221 33.74 1.60 13.09
CA GLY A 221 33.02 0.37 12.81
C GLY A 221 31.50 0.56 12.83
N GLY A 222 30.97 1.31 13.79
CA GLY A 222 29.54 1.65 13.85
C GLY A 222 29.07 2.48 12.65
N ILE A 223 29.85 3.49 12.23
CA ILE A 223 29.53 4.33 11.06
C ILE A 223 29.55 3.49 9.78
N PHE A 224 30.63 2.75 9.53
CA PHE A 224 30.73 1.89 8.36
C PHE A 224 29.68 0.78 8.35
N GLY A 225 29.43 0.18 9.52
CA GLY A 225 28.41 -0.85 9.72
C GLY A 225 27.01 -0.33 9.40
N PHE A 226 26.67 0.88 9.85
CA PHE A 226 25.41 1.54 9.50
C PHE A 226 25.27 1.71 7.99
N ILE A 227 26.27 2.31 7.33
CA ILE A 227 26.21 2.63 5.90
C ILE A 227 26.04 1.35 5.07
N LEU A 228 26.88 0.34 5.30
CA LEU A 228 26.84 -0.90 4.53
C LEU A 228 25.52 -1.66 4.75
N ALA A 229 25.07 -1.79 6.00
CA ALA A 229 23.85 -2.51 6.32
C ALA A 229 22.60 -1.75 5.84
N ALA A 230 22.56 -0.43 5.97
CA ALA A 230 21.43 0.39 5.53
C ALA A 230 21.28 0.37 4.00
N LEU A 231 22.39 0.45 3.25
CA LEU A 231 22.39 0.29 1.78
C LEU A 231 21.91 -1.11 1.39
N SER A 232 22.41 -2.16 2.06
CA SER A 232 21.96 -3.54 1.84
C SER A 232 20.46 -3.69 2.11
N GLY A 233 19.95 -3.08 3.19
CA GLY A 233 18.54 -3.06 3.53
C GLY A 233 17.67 -2.37 2.48
N LEU A 234 18.14 -1.25 1.91
CA LEU A 234 17.45 -0.58 0.80
C LEU A 234 17.39 -1.45 -0.45
N VAL A 235 18.51 -2.08 -0.83
CA VAL A 235 18.55 -3.01 -1.96
C VAL A 235 17.58 -4.17 -1.72
N LEU A 236 17.55 -4.72 -0.50
CA LEU A 236 16.62 -5.80 -0.15
C LEU A 236 15.16 -5.35 -0.24
N ALA A 237 14.81 -4.14 0.23
CA ALA A 237 13.46 -3.60 0.10
C ALA A 237 13.04 -3.44 -1.38
N ILE A 238 13.96 -2.96 -2.23
CA ILE A 238 13.73 -2.86 -3.68
C ILE A 238 13.49 -4.24 -4.28
N LEU A 239 14.30 -5.25 -3.93
CA LEU A 239 14.13 -6.62 -4.42
C LEU A 239 12.81 -7.25 -3.97
N ILE A 240 12.39 -7.00 -2.72
CA ILE A 240 11.09 -7.47 -2.22
C ILE A 240 9.95 -6.81 -3.00
N ASN A 241 10.00 -5.49 -3.21
CA ASN A 241 8.99 -4.77 -3.98
C ASN A 241 8.94 -5.22 -5.44
N ALA A 242 10.11 -5.45 -6.06
CA ALA A 242 10.19 -6.01 -7.40
C ALA A 242 9.57 -7.42 -7.45
N SER A 243 9.86 -8.27 -6.48
CA SER A 243 9.27 -9.60 -6.38
C SER A 243 7.75 -9.55 -6.24
N ILE A 244 7.22 -8.66 -5.38
CA ILE A 244 5.77 -8.43 -5.22
C ILE A 244 5.15 -7.95 -6.54
N TYR A 245 5.82 -7.07 -7.28
CA TYR A 245 5.36 -6.60 -8.59
C TYR A 245 5.27 -7.73 -9.63
N PHE A 246 6.27 -8.62 -9.69
CA PHE A 246 6.31 -9.70 -10.68
C PHE A 246 5.41 -10.89 -10.33
N PHE A 247 5.39 -11.30 -9.07
CA PHE A 247 4.73 -12.55 -8.64
C PHE A 247 3.38 -12.32 -7.92
N GLY A 248 3.07 -11.06 -7.57
CA GLY A 248 1.97 -10.74 -6.67
C GLY A 248 2.36 -10.92 -5.20
N GLY A 249 1.77 -10.11 -4.30
CA GLY A 249 2.10 -10.13 -2.87
C GLY A 249 1.75 -11.46 -2.20
N PRO A 250 2.65 -12.08 -1.43
CA PRO A 250 2.33 -13.30 -0.69
C PRO A 250 1.25 -13.00 0.36
N GLY A 251 0.15 -13.76 0.32
CA GLY A 251 -0.90 -13.72 1.33
C GLY A 251 -0.53 -14.60 2.52
N PHE A 252 -0.49 -14.02 3.72
CA PHE A 252 -0.26 -14.78 4.95
C PHE A 252 -1.58 -15.05 5.65
N ARG A 253 -1.80 -16.30 6.04
CA ARG A 253 -2.93 -16.71 6.87
C ARG A 253 -2.54 -16.50 8.34
N LEU A 254 -2.97 -15.40 8.93
CA LEU A 254 -2.74 -15.16 10.36
C LEU A 254 -3.88 -15.81 11.15
N GLU A 255 -3.60 -16.98 11.74
CA GLU A 255 -4.53 -17.63 12.66
C GLU A 255 -4.50 -16.88 14.00
N LYS A 256 -5.57 -16.12 14.29
CA LYS A 256 -5.70 -15.43 15.59
C LYS A 256 -5.78 -16.49 16.70
N SER A 257 -4.69 -16.67 17.43
CA SER A 257 -4.67 -17.44 18.68
C SER A 257 -5.63 -16.79 19.68
N LYS A 258 -6.82 -17.37 19.84
CA LYS A 258 -7.76 -16.99 20.90
C LYS A 258 -7.10 -17.36 22.24
N ARG A 259 -6.40 -16.41 22.88
CA ARG A 259 -6.12 -16.52 24.32
C ARG A 259 -7.46 -16.55 25.04
N LYS A 260 -7.87 -17.74 25.48
CA LYS A 260 -9.00 -17.89 26.42
C LYS A 260 -8.59 -17.22 27.72
N ILE A 261 -9.04 -15.99 27.92
CA ILE A 261 -9.03 -15.36 29.24
C ILE A 261 -10.15 -16.06 30.02
N PHE A 262 -9.78 -17.00 30.89
CA PHE A 262 -10.72 -17.59 31.84
C PHE A 262 -11.08 -16.52 32.88
N PRO A 263 -12.37 -16.17 33.04
CA PRO A 263 -12.78 -15.33 34.15
C PRO A 263 -12.61 -16.12 35.46
N LYS A 264 -11.95 -15.50 36.45
CA LYS A 264 -11.96 -15.92 37.86
C LYS A 264 -13.28 -15.54 38.51
#